data_AF-A0A9Q0P6H9-F1
#
_entry.id   AF-A0A9Q0P6H9-F1
#
_cell.length_a   1.000
_cell.length_b   1.000
_cell.length_c   1.000
_cell.angle_alpha   90.00
_cell.angle_beta   90.00
_cell.angle_gamma   90.00
#
_symmetry.space_group_name_H-M   'P 1'
#
loop_
_entity.id
_entity.type
_entity.pdbx_description
1 polymer ?
#
loop_
_entity_poly.entity_id
_entity_poly.type
_entity_poly.pdbx_seq_one_letter_code
_entity_poly.pdbx_strand_id
1 'polypeptide(L)'
;MQEQLRKLKDINHMLKKEIRQRIGEDLNELSIDHLRVLEQNMSEALNGVRGRKYHVIKTQTDTYKKKVRSLKERHGNLRMEYEARLEDPQYGLVDSEGDYESAAALVNGVSNLYICIPPAPRAASPPAPPPAS
;
A
#
# COMPACT_ATOMS: atom_id res chain seq x y z
N MET A 1 -48.70 3.50 7.85
CA MET A 1 -47.97 2.85 6.74
C MET A 1 -47.95 3.67 5.45
N GLN A 2 -49.09 4.00 4.82
CA GLN A 2 -49.12 4.80 3.58
C GLN A 2 -48.55 6.21 3.74
N GLU A 3 -48.79 6.85 4.89
CA GLU A 3 -48.23 8.18 5.18
C GLU A 3 -46.70 8.15 5.30
N GLN A 4 -46.12 7.11 5.90
CA GLN A 4 -44.67 6.94 5.98
C GLN A 4 -44.05 6.74 4.59
N LEU A 5 -44.70 5.93 3.73
CA LEU A 5 -44.26 5.76 2.35
C LEU A 5 -44.26 7.09 1.58
N ARG A 6 -45.29 7.93 1.77
CA ARG A 6 -45.37 9.26 1.16
C ARG A 6 -44.22 10.16 1.63
N LYS A 7 -44.00 10.25 2.94
CA LYS A 7 -42.86 11.00 3.52
C LYS A 7 -41.51 10.55 2.95
N LEU A 8 -41.28 9.25 2.83
CA LEU A 8 -40.04 8.72 2.25
C LEU A 8 -39.87 9.06 0.77
N LYS A 9 -40.96 9.04 -0.01
CA LYS A 9 -40.92 9.45 -1.43
C LYS A 9 -40.59 10.93 -1.57
N ASP A 10 -41.16 11.77 -0.71
CA ASP A 10 -40.91 13.22 -0.73
C ASP A 10 -39.43 13.51 -0.38
N ILE A 11 -38.90 12.87 0.66
CA ILE A 11 -37.48 12.96 1.03
C ILE A 11 -36.58 12.48 -0.12
N ASN A 12 -36.90 11.34 -0.74
CA ASN A 12 -36.10 10.81 -1.85
C ASN A 12 -36.10 11.76 -3.05
N HIS A 13 -37.24 12.38 -3.35
CA HIS A 13 -37.35 13.37 -4.41
C HIS A 13 -36.49 14.61 -4.12
N MET A 14 -36.54 15.13 -2.88
CA MET A 14 -35.68 16.23 -2.45
C MET A 14 -34.20 15.90 -2.56
N LEU A 15 -33.77 14.73 -2.06
CA LEU A 15 -32.38 14.29 -2.14
C LEU A 15 -31.89 14.16 -3.58
N LYS A 16 -32.72 13.60 -4.48
CA LYS A 16 -32.40 13.53 -5.91
C LYS A 16 -32.24 14.91 -6.53
N LYS A 17 -33.09 15.86 -6.15
CA LYS A 17 -32.98 17.25 -6.61
C LYS A 17 -31.70 17.90 -6.10
N GLU A 18 -31.35 17.73 -4.82
CA GLU A 18 -30.10 18.23 -4.27
C GLU A 18 -28.86 17.65 -4.98
N ILE A 19 -28.87 16.35 -5.30
CA ILE A 19 -27.77 15.72 -6.04
C ILE A 19 -27.61 16.37 -7.42
N ARG A 20 -28.71 16.57 -8.15
CA ARG A 20 -28.69 17.24 -9.47
C ARG A 20 -28.16 18.67 -9.36
N GLN A 21 -28.62 19.43 -8.36
CA GLN A 21 -28.12 20.79 -8.09
C GLN A 21 -26.62 20.82 -7.79
N ARG A 22 -26.12 19.88 -6.98
CA ARG A 22 -24.68 19.74 -6.71
C ARG A 22 -23.86 19.38 -7.95
N ILE A 23 -24.47 18.80 -8.98
CA ILE A 23 -23.83 18.49 -10.27
C ILE A 23 -23.95 19.66 -11.27
N GLY A 24 -24.78 20.66 -10.97
CA GLY A 24 -24.99 21.85 -11.82
C GLY A 24 -26.29 21.83 -12.63
N GLU A 25 -27.20 20.90 -12.34
CA GLU A 25 -28.52 20.78 -12.96
C GLU A 25 -29.61 21.43 -12.10
N ASP A 26 -30.81 21.70 -12.64
CA ASP A 26 -31.97 22.25 -11.90
C ASP A 26 -31.67 23.52 -11.07
N LEU A 27 -30.78 24.39 -11.55
CA LEU A 27 -30.34 25.60 -10.86
C LEU A 27 -31.29 26.79 -11.03
N ASN A 28 -32.13 26.79 -12.07
CA ASN A 28 -33.01 27.92 -12.44
C ASN A 28 -34.05 28.26 -11.36
N GLU A 29 -34.37 27.31 -10.48
CA GLU A 29 -35.35 27.48 -9.41
C GLU A 29 -34.72 28.02 -8.11
N LEU A 30 -33.39 28.17 -8.06
CA LEU A 30 -32.69 28.65 -6.89
C LEU A 30 -32.52 30.18 -6.91
N SER A 31 -32.67 30.79 -5.74
CA SER A 31 -32.28 32.20 -5.56
C SER A 31 -30.76 32.35 -5.62
N ILE A 32 -30.29 33.57 -5.88
CA ILE A 32 -28.86 33.90 -5.89
C ILE A 32 -28.18 33.51 -4.57
N ASP A 33 -28.83 33.74 -3.44
CA ASP A 33 -28.27 33.38 -2.12
C ASP A 33 -28.12 31.87 -1.96
N HIS A 34 -29.11 31.08 -2.41
CA HIS A 34 -29.00 29.62 -2.38
C HIS A 34 -27.91 29.11 -3.33
N LEU A 35 -27.74 29.73 -4.51
CA LEU A 35 -26.66 29.39 -5.44
C LEU A 35 -25.28 29.65 -4.82
N ARG A 36 -25.11 30.76 -4.11
CA ARG A 36 -23.86 31.10 -3.39
C ARG A 36 -23.55 30.09 -2.30
N VAL A 37 -24.54 29.74 -1.49
CA VAL A 37 -24.37 28.71 -0.44
C VAL A 37 -24.02 27.36 -1.05
N LEU A 38 -24.67 26.98 -2.16
CA LEU A 38 -24.38 25.74 -2.87
C LEU A 38 -22.93 25.72 -3.39
N GLU A 39 -22.48 26.81 -4.02
CA GLU A 39 -21.09 26.97 -4.49
C GLU A 39 -20.08 26.85 -3.35
N GLN A 40 -20.33 27.53 -2.23
CA GLN A 40 -19.47 27.46 -1.05
C GLN A 40 -19.39 26.04 -0.49
N ASN A 41 -20.54 25.38 -0.30
CA ASN A 41 -20.61 24.01 0.21
C ASN A 41 -19.84 23.03 -0.69
N MET A 42 -19.97 23.17 -2.02
CA MET A 42 -19.25 22.33 -2.98
C MET A 42 -17.74 22.60 -2.94
N SER A 43 -17.34 23.86 -2.80
CA SER A 43 -15.93 24.26 -2.68
C SER A 43 -15.28 23.70 -1.42
N GLU A 44 -15.97 23.77 -0.28
CA GLU A 44 -15.51 23.20 1.00
C GLU A 44 -15.40 21.68 0.93
N ALA A 45 -16.43 21.00 0.41
CA ALA A 45 -16.41 19.55 0.23
C ALA A 45 -15.24 19.08 -0.66
N LEU A 46 -15.02 19.80 -1.77
CA LEU A 46 -13.94 19.52 -2.71
C LEU A 46 -12.56 19.75 -2.09
N ASN A 47 -12.39 20.81 -1.29
CA ASN A 47 -11.16 21.05 -0.52
C ASN A 47 -10.90 19.92 0.48
N GLY A 48 -11.93 19.45 1.19
CA GLY A 48 -11.83 18.30 2.09
C GLY A 48 -11.40 17.01 1.38
N VAL A 49 -11.97 16.72 0.21
CA VAL A 49 -11.60 15.56 -0.61
C VAL A 49 -10.15 15.67 -1.11
N ARG A 50 -9.76 16.83 -1.63
CA ARG A 50 -8.38 17.07 -2.10
C ARG A 50 -7.36 16.95 -0.97
N GLY A 51 -7.65 17.54 0.20
CA GLY A 51 -6.80 17.46 1.38
C GLY A 51 -6.53 16.02 1.79
N ARG A 52 -7.59 15.18 1.88
CA ARG A 52 -7.44 13.75 2.17
C ARG A 52 -6.62 13.02 1.10
N LYS A 53 -6.90 13.26 -0.18
CA LYS A 53 -6.18 12.63 -1.30
C LYS A 53 -4.69 12.97 -1.27
N TYR A 54 -4.35 14.25 -1.11
CA TYR A 54 -2.97 14.70 -1.03
C TYR A 54 -2.25 14.17 0.21
N HIS A 55 -2.93 14.09 1.35
CA HIS A 55 -2.35 13.47 2.55
C HIS A 55 -1.98 12.01 2.31
N VAL A 56 -2.88 11.21 1.72
CA VAL A 56 -2.61 9.80 1.39
C VAL A 56 -1.43 9.68 0.44
N ILE A 57 -1.42 10.44 -0.66
CA ILE A 57 -0.34 10.42 -1.65
C ILE A 57 1.00 10.79 -1.01
N LYS A 58 1.03 11.85 -0.19
CA LYS A 58 2.22 12.31 0.51
C LYS A 58 2.76 11.21 1.43
N THR A 59 1.93 10.68 2.32
CA THR A 59 2.33 9.66 3.30
C THR A 59 2.83 8.38 2.62
N GLN A 60 2.16 7.93 1.56
CA GLN A 60 2.61 6.77 0.77
C GLN A 60 3.96 7.05 0.10
N THR A 61 4.10 8.20 -0.54
CA THR A 61 5.35 8.62 -1.20
C THR A 61 6.50 8.67 -0.21
N ASP A 62 6.30 9.28 0.96
CA ASP A 62 7.33 9.41 2.00
C ASP A 62 7.73 8.03 2.57
N THR A 63 6.76 7.12 2.69
CA THR A 63 7.01 5.73 3.09
C THR A 63 7.91 5.01 2.08
N TYR A 64 7.59 5.11 0.79
CA TYR A 64 8.42 4.50 -0.26
C TYR A 64 9.80 5.13 -0.37
N LYS A 65 9.92 6.46 -0.23
CA LYS A 65 11.22 7.14 -0.16
C LYS A 65 12.08 6.60 0.98
N LYS A 66 11.50 6.39 2.17
CA LYS A 66 12.19 5.79 3.32
C LYS A 66 12.65 4.36 3.03
N LYS A 67 11.78 3.53 2.43
CA LYS A 67 12.13 2.15 2.02
C LYS A 67 13.31 2.12 1.05
N VAL A 68 13.30 2.99 0.04
CA VAL A 68 14.38 3.08 -0.95
C VAL A 68 15.69 3.49 -0.29
N ARG A 69 15.69 4.49 0.60
CA ARG A 69 16.90 4.89 1.34
C ARG A 69 17.45 3.75 2.20
N SER A 70 16.59 3.10 2.98
CA SER A 70 17.01 1.95 3.82
C SER A 70 17.58 0.80 2.98
N LEU A 71 17.02 0.51 1.81
CA LEU A 71 17.57 -0.50 0.90
C LEU A 71 18.93 -0.09 0.32
N LYS A 72 19.07 1.18 -0.09
CA LYS A 72 20.35 1.72 -0.59
C LYS A 72 21.44 1.69 0.46
N GLU A 73 21.12 2.05 1.71
CA GLU A 73 22.05 1.99 2.84
C GLU A 73 22.49 0.55 3.12
N ARG A 74 21.55 -0.40 3.21
CA ARG A 74 21.90 -1.82 3.41
C ARG A 74 22.76 -2.39 2.28
N HIS A 75 22.43 -2.06 1.03
CA HIS A 75 23.22 -2.48 -0.12
C HIS A 75 24.63 -1.88 -0.11
N GLY A 76 24.76 -0.59 0.22
CA GLY A 76 26.05 0.08 0.37
C GLY A 76 26.91 -0.53 1.47
N ASN A 77 26.32 -0.79 2.65
CA ASN A 77 27.02 -1.42 3.77
C ASN A 77 27.51 -2.82 3.42
N LEU A 78 26.66 -3.64 2.80
CA LEU A 78 27.05 -5.00 2.37
C LEU A 78 28.18 -4.98 1.34
N ARG A 79 28.13 -4.04 0.39
CA ARG A 79 29.20 -3.89 -0.61
C ARG A 79 30.52 -3.49 0.04
N MET A 80 30.52 -2.52 0.95
CA MET A 80 31.72 -2.11 1.68
C MET A 80 32.29 -3.26 2.53
N GLU A 81 31.44 -4.04 3.20
CA GLU A 81 31.88 -5.22 3.98
C GLU A 81 32.54 -6.27 3.07
N TYR A 82 31.97 -6.52 1.90
CA TYR A 82 32.54 -7.45 0.93
C TYR A 82 33.88 -6.96 0.36
N GLU A 83 33.98 -5.68 -0.01
CA GLU A 83 35.22 -5.05 -0.48
C GLU A 83 36.31 -5.12 0.59
N ALA A 84 35.99 -4.80 1.86
CA ALA A 84 36.93 -4.89 2.98
C ALA A 84 37.42 -6.31 3.25
N ARG A 85 36.58 -7.33 3.04
CA ARG A 85 36.98 -8.75 3.16
C ARG A 85 37.85 -9.23 1.98
N LEU A 86 37.72 -8.64 0.80
CA LEU A 86 38.58 -8.96 -0.36
C LEU A 86 39.96 -8.30 -0.26
N GLU A 87 40.05 -7.12 0.36
CA GLU A 87 41.32 -6.44 0.61
C GLU A 87 42.10 -7.04 1.79
N ASP A 88 41.49 -7.92 2.59
CA ASP A 88 42.19 -8.68 3.64
C ASP A 88 43.03 -9.81 2.98
N PRO A 89 44.37 -9.84 3.10
CA PRO A 89 45.25 -10.81 2.42
C PRO A 89 45.08 -12.29 2.84
N GLN A 90 44.03 -12.64 3.58
CA GLN A 90 43.83 -13.97 4.16
C GLN A 90 43.42 -15.05 3.16
N TYR A 91 43.14 -14.70 1.90
CA TYR A 91 43.14 -15.65 0.79
C TYR A 91 44.44 -15.48 -0.01
N GLY A 92 45.54 -15.94 0.59
CA GLY A 92 46.76 -16.22 -0.16
C GLY A 92 46.44 -17.18 -1.31
N LEU A 93 46.98 -16.86 -2.48
CA LEU A 93 47.13 -17.79 -3.60
C LEU A 93 47.81 -19.06 -3.07
N VAL A 94 47.03 -20.05 -2.64
CA VAL A 94 47.54 -21.41 -2.51
C VAL A 94 47.37 -21.99 -3.90
N ASP A 95 48.48 -22.08 -4.63
CA ASP A 95 48.61 -22.98 -5.78
C ASP A 95 48.24 -24.38 -5.29
N SER A 96 46.96 -24.74 -5.37
CA SER A 96 46.52 -26.12 -5.28
C SER A 96 46.70 -26.73 -6.66
N GLU A 97 47.97 -27.00 -6.97
CA GLU A 97 48.36 -28.02 -7.91
C GLU A 97 47.86 -29.37 -7.36
N GLY A 98 46.74 -29.87 -7.89
CA GLY A 98 46.17 -31.14 -7.43
C GLY A 98 44.77 -31.42 -7.99
N ASP A 99 44.74 -32.17 -9.09
CA ASP A 99 43.63 -33.02 -9.55
C ASP A 99 42.21 -32.42 -9.61
N TYR A 100 41.97 -31.61 -10.63
CA TYR A 100 40.63 -31.20 -11.08
C TYR A 100 40.02 -32.17 -12.11
N GLU A 101 40.16 -33.48 -11.89
CA GLU A 101 39.54 -34.51 -12.74
C GLU A 101 38.63 -35.44 -11.92
N SER A 102 37.68 -34.87 -11.18
CA SER A 102 36.62 -35.67 -10.52
C SER A 102 35.28 -34.97 -10.29
N ALA A 103 35.05 -33.79 -10.86
CA ALA A 103 33.77 -33.08 -10.73
C ALA A 103 32.95 -33.02 -12.03
N ALA A 104 33.48 -33.50 -13.17
CA ALA A 104 32.74 -33.53 -14.44
C ALA A 104 31.71 -34.68 -14.52
N ALA A 105 31.76 -35.66 -13.60
CA ALA A 105 30.84 -36.81 -13.59
C ALA A 105 29.49 -36.55 -12.91
N LEU A 106 29.30 -35.41 -12.22
CA LEU A 106 28.03 -35.06 -11.57
C LEU A 106 27.15 -34.11 -12.40
N VAL A 107 27.48 -33.90 -13.69
CA VAL A 107 26.76 -32.97 -14.57
C VAL A 107 25.60 -33.63 -15.32
N ASN A 108 25.40 -34.96 -15.23
CA ASN A 108 24.40 -35.65 -16.05
C ASN A 108 23.27 -36.37 -15.27
N GLY A 109 22.83 -35.80 -14.15
CA GLY A 109 21.88 -36.47 -13.26
C GLY A 109 20.86 -35.56 -12.55
N VAL A 110 20.00 -34.89 -13.33
CA VAL A 110 18.61 -34.55 -12.97
C VAL A 110 18.37 -33.62 -11.76
N SER A 111 18.02 -32.37 -12.10
CA SER A 111 17.00 -31.50 -11.47
C SER A 111 16.58 -31.77 -10.01
N ASN A 112 16.98 -30.88 -9.10
CA ASN A 112 16.11 -30.45 -7.99
C ASN A 112 16.56 -29.07 -7.45
N LEU A 113 15.89 -28.01 -7.93
CA LEU A 113 15.92 -26.68 -7.31
C LEU A 113 15.21 -26.76 -5.95
N TYR A 114 15.96 -26.80 -4.85
CA TYR A 114 15.38 -26.63 -3.52
C TYR A 114 15.17 -25.14 -3.25
N ILE A 115 13.98 -24.65 -3.59
CA ILE A 115 13.47 -23.36 -3.14
C ILE A 115 13.11 -23.51 -1.66
N CYS A 116 13.96 -22.98 -0.77
CA CYS A 116 13.62 -22.80 0.65
C CYS A 116 12.75 -21.55 0.80
N ILE A 117 11.42 -21.72 0.75
CA ILE A 117 10.47 -20.71 1.22
C ILE A 117 10.35 -20.84 2.74
N PRO A 118 10.63 -19.80 3.55
CA PRO A 118 10.38 -19.86 4.98
C PRO A 118 8.86 -19.86 5.26
N PRO A 119 8.36 -20.67 6.22
CA PRO A 119 6.95 -20.67 6.58
C PRO A 119 6.54 -19.37 7.29
N ALA A 120 5.36 -18.85 6.96
CA ALA A 120 4.76 -17.66 7.56
C ALA A 120 4.51 -17.84 9.08
N PRO A 121 4.57 -16.76 9.88
CA PRO A 121 4.28 -16.85 11.31
C PRO A 121 2.81 -17.21 11.55
N ARG A 122 2.59 -18.22 12.40
CA ARG A 122 1.28 -18.73 12.81
C ARG A 122 0.50 -17.60 13.50
N ALA A 123 -0.67 -17.24 12.97
CA ALA A 123 -1.57 -16.29 13.62
C ALA A 123 -1.99 -16.84 15.00
N ALA A 124 -1.85 -16.01 16.03
CA ALA A 124 -2.32 -16.32 17.38
C ALA A 124 -3.84 -16.56 17.37
N SER A 125 -4.29 -17.63 18.01
CA SER A 125 -5.71 -17.92 18.22
C SER A 125 -6.39 -16.82 19.04
N PRO A 126 -7.65 -16.45 18.73
CA PRO A 126 -8.38 -15.46 19.51
C PRO A 126 -8.62 -15.95 20.95
N PRO A 127 -8.65 -15.04 21.95
CA PRO A 127 -8.88 -15.40 23.34
C PRO A 127 -10.31 -15.90 23.57
N ALA A 128 -10.44 -16.88 24.49
CA ALA A 128 -11.71 -17.50 24.85
C ALA A 128 -12.68 -16.50 25.51
N PRO A 129 -14.00 -16.64 25.29
CA PRO A 129 -14.99 -15.77 25.93
C PRO A 129 -15.08 -16.03 27.44
N PRO A 130 -15.39 -15.00 28.26
CA PRO A 130 -15.51 -15.14 29.70
C PRO A 130 -16.72 -15.99 30.11
N PRO A 131 -16.67 -16.67 31.27
CA PRO A 131 -17.77 -17.51 31.73
C PRO A 131 -19.01 -16.67 32.05
N ALA A 132 -20.17 -17.17 31.60
CA ALA A 132 -21.47 -16.61 31.94
C ALA A 132 -21.72 -16.72 33.45
N SER A 133 -22.23 -15.64 34.05
CA SER A 133 -22.64 -15.56 35.45
C SER A 133 -23.85 -16.43 35.76
#